data_AF-A0A7S4RCS8-F1
#
_entry.id   AF-A0A7S4RCS8-F1
#
_cell.length_a   1.000
_cell.length_b   1.000
_cell.length_c   1.000
_cell.angle_alpha   90.00
_cell.angle_beta   90.00
_cell.angle_gamma   90.00
#
_symmetry.space_group_name_H-M   'P 1'
#
loop_
_entity.id
_entity.type
_entity.pdbx_description
1 polymer ?
#
loop_
_entity_poly.entity_id
_entity_poly.type
_entity_poly.pdbx_seq_one_letter_code
_entity_poly.pdbx_strand_id
1 'polypeptide(L)'
;QADLDQAAHWLRIRGGGASTSPHSLQTMPGGTIRDCLAAIGMPLAGLNSSGSLNEEWQLVKKAYFKKILTCHPDKGGDPAVFREVQTSFEVLRKVFDASAIRSFVEELDRSTADLYRGTKEDLKGASTPSWEYYAEAAKEVRAPYRVELARSGRSRCQARGGRKQCGQDPPFIEKGGLRVGFMLDTGGYGLWVHLECWRVPSRIWLGLPNPDKIRDRKQFERALLRMNEVSLCGMPDLEAAARKKVARYVMDKTHWSFGGAAEKVRRRPAPPGGRAEEEGGAGGEGGSSPSKEPSTSLVAVGKQKERFAVPVPGRGAPAGSLAGQAFVLTGTFPEVGGGEGLQLGKERVRKMISSFGGKVTGSVSGKTDVLVVGKEPGMSKVAKARRNPKTRLLSLHDIKVGLERGSLEEAKAVKPMLIKSFSKGFGRRRGGPNGLALRASEEDLAIASGTAAPAVDSKAAGQRGAAVRKRPAAASRAAAKSRRR
;
A
#
# COMPACT_ATOMS: atom_id res chain seq x y z
N GLN A 1 55.66 -55.26 -5.41
CA GLN A 1 55.89 -54.79 -4.02
C GLN A 1 56.20 -53.29 -3.96
N ALA A 2 57.20 -52.78 -4.71
CA ALA A 2 57.54 -51.34 -4.69
C ALA A 2 56.39 -50.39 -5.15
N ASP A 3 55.51 -50.81 -6.08
CA ASP A 3 54.34 -50.00 -6.48
C ASP A 3 53.17 -50.05 -5.49
N LEU A 4 53.11 -51.07 -4.63
CA LEU A 4 52.12 -51.14 -3.55
C LEU A 4 52.54 -50.24 -2.36
N ASP A 5 53.84 -50.05 -2.16
CA ASP A 5 54.39 -49.22 -1.10
C ASP A 5 54.28 -47.71 -1.40
N GLN A 6 54.31 -47.29 -2.67
CA GLN A 6 54.02 -45.89 -3.04
C GLN A 6 52.55 -45.51 -2.88
N ALA A 7 51.62 -46.43 -3.10
CA ALA A 7 50.19 -46.20 -2.87
C ALA A 7 49.86 -46.05 -1.37
N ALA A 8 50.56 -46.80 -0.50
CA ALA A 8 50.39 -46.73 0.95
C ALA A 8 50.93 -45.41 1.56
N HIS A 9 51.96 -44.81 0.96
CA HIS A 9 52.50 -43.52 1.41
C HIS A 9 51.55 -42.33 1.10
N TRP A 10 50.87 -42.36 -0.04
CA TRP A 10 49.86 -41.34 -0.39
C TRP A 10 48.57 -41.42 0.46
N LEU A 11 48.21 -42.61 0.93
CA LEU A 11 47.08 -42.81 1.84
C LEU A 11 47.39 -42.42 3.30
N ARG A 12 48.66 -42.38 3.70
CA ARG A 12 49.08 -42.02 5.07
C ARG A 12 49.17 -40.52 5.36
N ILE A 13 49.30 -39.68 4.33
CA ILE A 13 49.29 -38.20 4.48
C ILE A 13 47.85 -37.66 4.62
N ARG A 14 46.83 -38.44 4.27
CA ARG A 14 45.40 -38.04 4.36
C ARG A 14 44.65 -38.59 5.59
N GLY A 15 45.29 -39.37 6.45
CA GLY A 15 44.66 -40.00 7.60
C GLY A 15 45.27 -39.53 8.92
N GLY A 16 44.85 -38.35 9.41
CA GLY A 16 45.26 -37.83 10.71
C GLY A 16 44.09 -37.21 11.48
N GLY A 17 43.58 -37.96 12.46
CA GLY A 17 42.93 -37.39 13.65
C GLY A 17 41.42 -37.09 13.57
N ALA A 18 40.59 -38.13 13.54
CA ALA A 18 39.21 -38.02 14.03
C ALA A 18 39.21 -37.91 15.56
N SER A 19 39.19 -36.67 16.07
CA SER A 19 38.65 -36.36 17.39
C SER A 19 37.17 -36.05 17.17
N THR A 20 36.31 -36.95 17.66
CA THR A 20 34.85 -36.87 17.56
C THR A 20 34.32 -35.72 18.42
N SER A 21 34.20 -34.54 17.84
CA SER A 21 33.18 -33.55 18.22
C SER A 21 32.10 -33.55 17.14
N PRO A 22 30.80 -33.46 17.49
CA PRO A 22 29.73 -33.43 16.50
C PRO A 22 29.73 -32.06 15.82
N HIS A 23 30.65 -31.86 14.88
CA HIS A 23 30.57 -30.75 13.95
C HIS A 23 29.33 -30.97 13.08
N SER A 24 28.29 -30.21 13.41
CA SER A 24 27.20 -29.81 12.55
C SER A 24 27.60 -29.92 11.07
N LEU A 25 26.93 -30.79 10.32
CA LEU A 25 26.88 -30.73 8.87
C LEU A 25 26.52 -29.28 8.51
N GLN A 26 27.52 -28.47 8.15
CA GLN A 26 27.29 -27.11 7.67
C GLN A 26 26.59 -27.26 6.32
N THR A 27 25.26 -27.16 6.35
CA THR A 27 24.45 -27.05 5.16
C THR A 27 24.97 -25.87 4.35
N MET A 28 25.34 -26.11 3.09
CA MET A 28 25.77 -25.05 2.19
C MET A 28 24.64 -24.01 2.11
N PRO A 29 24.91 -22.70 2.34
CA PRO A 29 23.89 -21.68 2.22
C PRO A 29 23.24 -21.74 0.83
N GLY A 30 21.92 -21.96 0.81
CA GLY A 30 21.13 -22.10 -0.42
C GLY A 30 21.42 -23.34 -1.27
N GLY A 31 21.92 -24.41 -0.65
CA GLY A 31 22.07 -25.73 -1.29
C GLY A 31 20.73 -26.32 -1.75
N THR A 32 19.66 -26.09 -0.99
CA THR A 32 18.30 -26.56 -1.26
C THR A 32 17.24 -25.47 -1.09
N ILE A 33 16.00 -25.75 -1.50
CA ILE A 33 14.84 -24.89 -1.19
C ILE A 33 14.71 -24.69 0.33
N ARG A 34 14.92 -25.73 1.13
CA ARG A 34 14.94 -25.68 2.60
C ARG A 34 15.97 -24.67 3.12
N ASP A 35 17.19 -24.71 2.60
CA ASP A 35 18.25 -23.78 3.02
C ASP A 35 17.90 -22.33 2.66
N CYS A 36 17.32 -22.11 1.48
CA CYS A 36 16.87 -20.78 1.07
C CYS A 36 15.73 -20.24 1.96
N LEU A 37 14.77 -21.09 2.32
CA LEU A 37 13.67 -20.74 3.22
C LEU A 37 14.16 -20.44 4.63
N ALA A 38 15.14 -21.21 5.13
CA ALA A 38 15.77 -20.98 6.42
C ALA A 38 16.51 -19.63 6.45
N ALA A 39 17.28 -19.32 5.41
CA ALA A 39 18.02 -18.06 5.30
C ALA A 39 17.10 -16.83 5.39
N ILE A 40 15.93 -16.86 4.73
CA ILE A 40 14.94 -15.76 4.82
C ILE A 40 14.12 -15.77 6.11
N GLY A 41 14.36 -16.73 7.02
CA GLY A 41 13.65 -16.86 8.29
C GLY A 41 12.21 -17.34 8.15
N MET A 42 11.90 -18.16 7.14
CA MET A 42 10.57 -18.74 6.94
C MET A 42 10.41 -20.04 7.75
N PRO A 43 9.52 -20.10 8.77
CA PRO A 43 9.26 -21.33 9.49
C PRO A 43 8.44 -22.31 8.65
N LEU A 44 8.90 -23.56 8.52
CA LEU A 44 8.23 -24.59 7.70
C LEU A 44 6.80 -24.89 8.15
N ALA A 45 6.53 -24.84 9.46
CA ALA A 45 5.19 -25.05 10.02
C ALA A 45 4.14 -24.07 9.45
N GLY A 46 4.56 -22.85 9.06
CA GLY A 46 3.67 -21.87 8.44
C GLY A 46 3.27 -22.21 7.01
N LEU A 47 4.12 -22.92 6.26
CA LEU A 47 3.85 -23.32 4.87
C LEU A 47 2.91 -24.55 4.79
N ASN A 48 2.92 -25.43 5.79
CA ASN A 48 2.04 -26.61 5.81
C ASN A 48 0.54 -26.27 5.91
N SER A 49 0.21 -25.01 6.23
CA SER A 49 -1.18 -24.53 6.37
C SER A 49 -1.75 -23.85 5.12
N SER A 50 -0.98 -23.70 4.04
CA SER A 50 -1.44 -23.06 2.79
C SER A 50 -2.03 -24.06 1.79
N GLY A 51 -3.04 -23.62 1.04
CA GLY A 51 -3.74 -24.44 0.06
C GLY A 51 -3.27 -24.25 -1.39
N SER A 52 -2.30 -23.36 -1.65
CA SER A 52 -1.75 -23.14 -2.99
C SER A 52 -0.33 -22.56 -2.99
N LEU A 53 0.41 -22.78 -4.09
CA LEU A 53 1.73 -22.20 -4.33
C LEU A 53 1.74 -20.66 -4.21
N ASN A 54 0.66 -20.00 -4.64
CA ASN A 54 0.55 -18.54 -4.55
C ASN A 54 0.44 -18.05 -3.10
N GLU A 55 -0.25 -18.80 -2.24
CA GLU A 55 -0.35 -18.50 -0.81
C GLU A 55 1.00 -18.74 -0.11
N GLU A 56 1.66 -19.86 -0.41
CA GLU A 56 3.03 -20.12 0.04
C GLU A 56 3.97 -18.98 -0.35
N TRP A 57 3.90 -18.52 -1.61
CA TRP A 57 4.70 -17.40 -2.09
C TRP A 57 4.42 -16.09 -1.33
N GLN A 58 3.16 -15.82 -0.94
CA GLN A 58 2.88 -14.65 -0.09
C GLN A 58 3.54 -14.78 1.29
N LEU A 59 3.56 -15.97 1.87
CA LEU A 59 4.22 -16.23 3.16
C LEU A 59 5.74 -16.07 3.04
N VAL A 60 6.34 -16.61 1.97
CA VAL A 60 7.77 -16.45 1.64
C VAL A 60 8.14 -14.97 1.53
N LYS A 61 7.37 -14.17 0.78
CA LYS A 61 7.60 -12.71 0.70
C LYS A 61 7.49 -12.03 2.06
N LYS A 62 6.50 -12.40 2.87
CA LYS A 62 6.32 -11.81 4.21
C LYS A 62 7.51 -12.12 5.13
N ALA A 63 8.00 -13.35 5.12
CA ALA A 63 9.20 -13.74 5.88
C ALA A 63 10.43 -12.99 5.39
N TYR A 64 10.63 -12.93 4.06
CA TYR A 64 11.71 -12.16 3.45
C TYR A 64 11.71 -10.70 3.89
N PHE A 65 10.59 -9.98 3.78
CA PHE A 65 10.55 -8.57 4.19
C PHE A 65 10.80 -8.39 5.68
N LYS A 66 10.32 -9.30 6.53
CA LYS A 66 10.61 -9.27 7.96
C LYS A 66 12.11 -9.42 8.23
N LYS A 67 12.79 -10.34 7.55
CA LYS A 67 14.22 -10.62 7.73
C LYS A 67 15.12 -9.55 7.10
N ILE A 68 14.84 -9.14 5.87
CA ILE A 68 15.67 -8.18 5.13
C ILE A 68 15.68 -6.80 5.79
N LEU A 69 14.58 -6.41 6.46
CA LEU A 69 14.49 -5.16 7.19
C LEU A 69 15.29 -5.15 8.49
N THR A 70 15.51 -6.31 9.11
CA THR A 70 16.28 -6.41 10.36
C THR A 70 17.77 -6.58 10.09
N CYS A 71 18.17 -7.27 9.02
CA CYS A 71 19.58 -7.44 8.66
C CYS A 71 20.12 -6.34 7.73
N HIS A 72 19.35 -5.29 7.43
CA HIS A 72 19.78 -4.27 6.48
C HIS A 72 20.99 -3.44 6.98
N PRO A 73 22.00 -3.18 6.13
CA PRO A 73 23.18 -2.39 6.51
C PRO A 73 22.87 -0.96 6.99
N ASP A 74 21.93 -0.25 6.36
CA ASP A 74 21.49 1.10 6.82
C ASP A 74 20.99 1.17 8.27
N LYS A 75 20.68 0.01 8.89
CA LYS A 75 20.23 -0.11 10.28
C LYS A 75 21.23 -0.87 11.16
N GLY A 76 22.48 -1.00 10.72
CA GLY A 76 23.55 -1.69 11.45
C GLY A 76 23.55 -3.21 11.31
N GLY A 77 22.80 -3.77 10.34
CA GLY A 77 22.83 -5.19 10.05
C GLY A 77 24.07 -5.61 9.26
N ASP A 78 24.45 -6.88 9.38
CA ASP A 78 25.60 -7.46 8.67
C ASP A 78 25.34 -7.52 7.14
N PRO A 79 26.18 -6.85 6.31
CA PRO A 79 26.09 -6.92 4.86
C PRO A 79 26.17 -8.33 4.28
N ALA A 80 26.94 -9.25 4.88
CA ALA A 80 27.06 -10.62 4.40
C ALA A 80 25.73 -11.36 4.58
N VAL A 81 25.13 -11.26 5.76
CA VAL A 81 23.80 -11.82 6.05
C VAL A 81 22.73 -11.20 5.16
N PHE A 82 22.76 -9.88 4.95
CA PHE A 82 21.84 -9.20 4.02
C PHE A 82 21.93 -9.80 2.61
N ARG A 83 23.16 -10.01 2.11
CA ARG A 83 23.37 -10.59 0.77
C ARG A 83 22.94 -12.04 0.68
N GLU A 84 23.15 -12.82 1.73
CA GLU A 84 22.67 -14.19 1.79
C GLU A 84 21.13 -14.23 1.73
N VAL A 85 20.45 -13.46 2.58
CA VAL A 85 18.98 -13.35 2.59
C VAL A 85 18.45 -12.90 1.23
N GLN A 86 19.10 -11.90 0.61
CA GLN A 86 18.75 -11.44 -0.72
C GLN A 86 18.94 -12.53 -1.77
N THR A 87 20.06 -13.24 -1.76
CA THR A 87 20.36 -14.31 -2.72
C THR A 87 19.35 -15.44 -2.61
N SER A 88 19.07 -15.91 -1.39
CA SER A 88 18.11 -16.98 -1.12
C SER A 88 16.69 -16.62 -1.58
N PHE A 89 16.24 -15.38 -1.35
CA PHE A 89 14.94 -14.92 -1.84
C PHE A 89 14.87 -14.90 -3.37
N GLU A 90 15.92 -14.43 -4.03
CA GLU A 90 15.99 -14.37 -5.49
C GLU A 90 16.01 -15.77 -6.13
N VAL A 91 16.63 -16.75 -5.49
CA VAL A 91 16.57 -18.16 -5.89
C VAL A 91 15.14 -18.69 -5.78
N LEU A 92 14.48 -18.50 -4.65
CA LEU A 92 13.08 -18.92 -4.45
C LEU A 92 12.15 -18.26 -5.47
N ARG A 93 12.38 -16.98 -5.78
CA ARG A 93 11.65 -16.25 -6.82
C ARG A 93 11.85 -16.87 -8.20
N LYS A 94 13.09 -17.20 -8.59
CA LYS A 94 13.37 -17.85 -9.88
C LYS A 94 12.66 -19.20 -9.99
N VAL A 95 12.63 -19.99 -8.90
CA VAL A 95 11.92 -21.27 -8.86
C VAL A 95 10.39 -21.08 -9.02
N PHE A 96 9.82 -20.09 -8.33
CA PHE A 96 8.41 -19.73 -8.42
C PHE A 96 8.02 -19.21 -9.82
N ASP A 97 8.75 -18.22 -10.34
CA ASP A 97 8.48 -17.58 -11.63
C ASP A 97 8.60 -18.59 -12.79
N ALA A 98 9.50 -19.56 -12.69
CA ALA A 98 9.64 -20.66 -13.66
C ALA A 98 8.50 -21.68 -13.61
N SER A 99 7.56 -21.55 -12.65
CA SER A 99 6.52 -22.57 -12.37
C SER A 99 7.11 -23.97 -12.21
N ALA A 100 8.33 -24.05 -11.65
CA ALA A 100 9.11 -25.27 -11.64
C ALA A 100 8.67 -26.25 -10.54
N ILE A 101 7.88 -25.79 -9.58
CA ILE A 101 7.39 -26.53 -8.41
C ILE A 101 5.88 -26.40 -8.30
N ARG A 102 5.25 -27.34 -7.61
CA ARG A 102 3.83 -27.26 -7.22
C ARG A 102 3.63 -26.74 -5.80
N SER A 103 4.59 -27.00 -4.93
CA SER A 103 4.66 -26.51 -3.55
C SER A 103 6.13 -26.41 -3.13
N PHE A 104 6.46 -25.39 -2.33
CA PHE A 104 7.76 -25.26 -1.67
C PHE A 104 7.94 -26.32 -0.57
N VAL A 105 6.86 -26.80 0.04
CA VAL A 105 6.89 -27.82 1.10
C VAL A 105 7.20 -29.20 0.53
N GLU A 106 6.59 -29.54 -0.60
CA GLU A 106 6.81 -30.83 -1.26
C GLU A 106 8.22 -30.95 -1.87
N GLU A 107 8.85 -29.81 -2.18
CA GLU A 107 10.12 -29.72 -2.90
C GLU A 107 11.28 -29.22 -2.02
N LEU A 108 11.17 -29.33 -0.70
CA LEU A 108 12.16 -28.76 0.25
C LEU A 108 13.60 -29.19 -0.03
N ASP A 109 13.80 -30.45 -0.43
CA ASP A 109 15.13 -31.02 -0.62
C ASP A 109 15.63 -30.89 -2.08
N ARG A 110 14.85 -30.21 -2.94
CA ARG A 110 15.26 -29.88 -4.30
C ARG A 110 16.52 -29.02 -4.27
N SER A 111 17.54 -29.47 -5.01
CA SER A 111 18.80 -28.73 -5.13
C SER A 111 18.60 -27.38 -5.79
N THR A 112 19.16 -26.34 -5.17
CA THR A 112 19.24 -24.97 -5.68
C THR A 112 20.68 -24.47 -5.82
N ALA A 113 21.68 -25.34 -5.62
CA ALA A 113 23.08 -24.96 -5.53
C ALA A 113 23.60 -24.17 -6.76
N ASP A 114 23.26 -24.59 -7.98
CA ASP A 114 23.65 -23.89 -9.22
C ASP A 114 22.97 -22.53 -9.35
N LEU A 115 21.64 -22.49 -9.10
CA LEU A 115 20.87 -21.25 -9.11
C LEU A 115 21.39 -20.27 -8.07
N TYR A 116 21.75 -20.76 -6.88
CA TYR A 116 22.30 -19.96 -5.80
C TYR A 116 23.67 -19.38 -6.17
N ARG A 117 24.60 -20.21 -6.68
CA ARG A 117 25.92 -19.73 -7.14
C ARG A 117 25.77 -18.64 -8.22
N GLY A 118 24.96 -18.90 -9.24
CA GLY A 118 24.73 -17.93 -10.32
C GLY A 118 24.10 -16.64 -9.81
N THR A 119 23.11 -16.74 -8.92
CA THR A 119 22.44 -15.56 -8.34
C THR A 119 23.37 -14.76 -7.42
N LYS A 120 24.23 -15.44 -6.66
CA LYS A 120 25.23 -14.80 -5.81
C LYS A 120 26.23 -14.00 -6.64
N GLU A 121 26.70 -14.56 -7.76
CA GLU A 121 27.59 -13.85 -8.68
C GLU A 121 26.87 -12.68 -9.38
N ASP A 122 25.60 -12.85 -9.79
CA ASP A 122 24.79 -11.76 -10.37
C ASP A 122 24.62 -10.56 -9.40
N LEU A 123 24.56 -10.83 -8.10
CA LEU A 123 24.40 -9.82 -7.05
C LEU A 123 25.73 -9.18 -6.62
N LYS A 124 26.86 -9.74 -7.03
CA LYS A 124 28.19 -9.19 -6.76
C LYS A 124 28.32 -7.84 -7.43
N GLY A 125 28.67 -6.81 -6.65
CA GLY A 125 28.75 -5.43 -7.12
C GLY A 125 27.40 -4.75 -7.41
N ALA A 126 26.26 -5.43 -7.22
CA ALA A 126 24.95 -4.80 -7.37
C ALA A 126 24.72 -3.78 -6.25
N SER A 127 24.19 -2.59 -6.56
CA SER A 127 23.86 -1.62 -5.50
C SER A 127 22.87 -2.21 -4.50
N THR A 128 23.10 -1.96 -3.22
CA THR A 128 22.15 -2.26 -2.14
C THR A 128 21.04 -1.20 -2.17
N PRO A 129 19.76 -1.59 -2.39
CA PRO A 129 18.63 -0.69 -2.20
C PRO A 129 18.59 -0.13 -0.77
N SER A 130 17.96 1.01 -0.55
CA SER A 130 17.89 1.57 0.82
C SER A 130 16.92 0.79 1.72
N TRP A 131 17.06 0.94 3.03
CA TRP A 131 16.11 0.34 3.97
C TRP A 131 14.67 0.82 3.72
N GLU A 132 14.49 2.11 3.38
CA GLU A 132 13.18 2.66 3.05
C GLU A 132 12.54 2.01 1.82
N TYR A 133 13.32 1.54 0.84
CA TYR A 133 12.80 0.76 -0.27
C TYR A 133 12.12 -0.51 0.23
N TYR A 134 12.82 -1.31 1.03
CA TYR A 134 12.28 -2.54 1.61
C TYR A 134 11.08 -2.26 2.52
N ALA A 135 11.12 -1.17 3.29
CA ALA A 135 10.06 -0.84 4.22
C ALA A 135 8.78 -0.37 3.52
N GLU A 136 8.91 0.32 2.38
CA GLU A 136 7.76 0.65 1.53
C GLU A 136 7.22 -0.58 0.80
N ALA A 137 8.10 -1.44 0.29
CA ALA A 137 7.72 -2.69 -0.37
C ALA A 137 6.95 -3.63 0.57
N ALA A 138 7.38 -3.75 1.83
CA ALA A 138 6.74 -4.60 2.83
C ALA A 138 5.29 -4.20 3.19
N LYS A 139 4.84 -3.00 2.81
CA LYS A 139 3.48 -2.52 3.12
C LYS A 139 2.42 -3.11 2.20
N GLU A 140 2.80 -3.49 0.98
CA GLU A 140 1.88 -4.00 -0.02
C GLU A 140 2.15 -5.48 -0.22
N VAL A 141 1.08 -6.28 -0.21
CA VAL A 141 1.19 -7.72 -0.45
C VAL A 141 1.52 -8.00 -1.92
N ARG A 142 1.08 -7.13 -2.83
CA ARG A 142 1.26 -7.26 -4.27
C ARG A 142 1.87 -5.99 -4.83
N ALA A 143 2.64 -6.12 -5.91
CA ALA A 143 3.32 -4.99 -6.51
C ALA A 143 2.32 -3.88 -6.91
N PRO A 144 2.49 -2.62 -6.46
CA PRO A 144 1.55 -1.55 -6.78
C PRO A 144 1.55 -1.13 -8.25
N TYR A 145 2.62 -1.44 -8.99
CA TYR A 145 2.80 -1.06 -10.39
C TYR A 145 3.06 -2.28 -11.27
N ARG A 146 2.56 -2.22 -12.51
CA ARG A 146 2.87 -3.20 -13.56
C ARG A 146 3.31 -2.47 -14.81
N VAL A 147 4.41 -2.90 -15.41
CA VAL A 147 4.79 -2.47 -16.76
C VAL A 147 4.48 -3.57 -17.75
N GLU A 148 3.91 -3.21 -18.91
CA GLU A 148 3.67 -4.17 -19.99
C GLU A 148 3.55 -3.45 -21.34
N LEU A 149 3.60 -4.23 -22.42
CA LEU A 149 3.18 -3.77 -23.74
C LEU A 149 1.65 -3.79 -23.82
N ALA A 150 1.06 -2.74 -24.38
CA ALA A 150 -0.38 -2.63 -24.50
C ALA A 150 -0.94 -3.74 -25.40
N ARG A 151 -1.78 -4.61 -24.82
CA ARG A 151 -2.38 -5.74 -25.55
C ARG A 151 -3.32 -5.33 -26.70
N SER A 152 -3.89 -4.13 -26.61
CA SER A 152 -4.76 -3.54 -27.63
C SER A 152 -4.75 -2.02 -27.53
N GLY A 153 -5.20 -1.34 -28.59
CA GLY A 153 -5.37 0.11 -28.64
C GLY A 153 -6.55 0.66 -27.82
N ARG A 154 -7.10 -0.08 -26.86
CA ARG A 154 -8.33 0.28 -26.12
C ARG A 154 -8.09 0.95 -24.77
N SER A 155 -6.87 0.85 -24.21
CA SER A 155 -6.55 1.52 -22.95
C SER A 155 -6.28 2.99 -23.18
N ARG A 156 -6.89 3.86 -22.37
CA ARG A 156 -6.62 5.30 -22.41
C ARG A 156 -5.60 5.68 -21.35
N CYS A 157 -4.65 6.54 -21.71
CA CYS A 157 -3.68 7.06 -20.76
C CYS A 157 -4.35 7.95 -19.72
N GLN A 158 -4.25 7.59 -18.44
CA GLN A 158 -4.87 8.31 -17.33
C GLN A 158 -3.95 9.32 -16.63
N ALA A 159 -2.81 9.64 -17.25
CA ALA A 159 -1.87 10.59 -16.67
C ALA A 159 -2.49 11.98 -16.54
N ARG A 160 -2.19 12.65 -15.43
CA ARG A 160 -2.73 13.97 -15.08
C ARG A 160 -1.61 14.98 -14.87
N GLY A 161 -1.95 16.26 -15.01
CA GLY A 161 -1.06 17.39 -14.75
C GLY A 161 -0.18 17.80 -15.94
N GLY A 162 0.55 18.91 -15.77
CA GLY A 162 1.29 19.58 -16.85
C GLY A 162 2.56 18.88 -17.34
N ARG A 163 2.94 17.73 -16.76
CA ARG A 163 4.05 16.89 -17.28
C ARG A 163 3.57 15.72 -18.14
N LYS A 164 2.28 15.65 -18.43
CA LYS A 164 1.73 14.69 -19.40
C LYS A 164 2.32 15.04 -20.77
N GLN A 165 2.99 14.08 -21.40
CA GLN A 165 3.56 14.26 -22.74
C GLN A 165 2.56 13.94 -23.86
N CYS A 166 1.44 13.30 -23.52
CA CYS A 166 0.41 12.97 -24.48
C CYS A 166 -0.76 13.99 -24.51
N GLY A 167 -1.44 14.09 -25.66
CA GLY A 167 -2.38 15.20 -26.00
C GLY A 167 -3.58 15.42 -25.06
N GLN A 168 -4.36 16.48 -25.33
CA GLN A 168 -5.36 17.03 -24.39
C GLN A 168 -6.57 16.13 -24.09
N ASP A 169 -6.88 15.12 -24.90
CA ASP A 169 -7.85 14.07 -24.57
C ASP A 169 -7.10 12.77 -24.34
N PRO A 170 -7.34 12.01 -23.22
CA PRO A 170 -6.44 10.93 -22.82
C PRO A 170 -6.32 9.94 -23.98
N PRO A 171 -5.16 9.95 -24.68
CA PRO A 171 -5.05 9.26 -25.94
C PRO A 171 -5.05 7.78 -25.65
N PHE A 172 -5.57 7.03 -26.61
CA PHE A 172 -5.42 5.59 -26.60
C PHE A 172 -3.93 5.26 -26.65
N ILE A 173 -3.54 4.32 -25.81
CA ILE A 173 -2.20 3.74 -25.86
C ILE A 173 -2.24 2.70 -26.97
N GLU A 174 -1.43 2.91 -28.01
CA GLU A 174 -1.35 2.03 -29.17
C GLU A 174 -1.00 0.60 -28.78
N LYS A 175 -1.49 -0.38 -29.54
CA LYS A 175 -1.14 -1.80 -29.34
C LYS A 175 0.39 -1.94 -29.46
N GLY A 176 1.01 -2.61 -28.50
CA GLY A 176 2.47 -2.74 -28.42
C GLY A 176 3.18 -1.55 -27.75
N GLY A 177 2.47 -0.46 -27.46
CA GLY A 177 3.03 0.68 -26.72
C GLY A 177 3.35 0.33 -25.26
N LEU A 178 4.48 0.81 -24.75
CA LEU A 178 4.85 0.63 -23.34
C LEU A 178 3.91 1.43 -22.43
N ARG A 179 3.34 0.74 -21.45
CA ARG A 179 2.43 1.35 -20.47
C ARG A 179 2.69 0.85 -19.06
N VAL A 180 2.36 1.70 -18.10
CA VAL A 180 2.41 1.39 -16.67
C VAL A 180 0.99 1.41 -16.11
N GLY A 181 0.61 0.34 -15.44
CA GLY A 181 -0.65 0.17 -14.74
C GLY A 181 -0.47 0.23 -13.24
N PHE A 182 -1.55 0.59 -12.55
CA PHE A 182 -1.64 0.71 -11.10
C PHE A 182 -2.54 -0.40 -10.58
N MET A 183 -2.16 -0.96 -9.43
CA MET A 183 -2.99 -1.94 -8.75
C MET A 183 -4.34 -1.34 -8.37
N LEU A 184 -5.41 -2.04 -8.72
CA LEU A 184 -6.78 -1.71 -8.37
C LEU A 184 -7.24 -2.53 -7.17
N ASP A 185 -8.25 -2.04 -6.45
CA ASP A 185 -8.90 -2.77 -5.35
C ASP A 185 -9.55 -4.09 -5.81
N THR A 186 -9.82 -4.23 -7.11
CA THR A 186 -10.32 -5.48 -7.72
C THR A 186 -9.25 -6.57 -7.81
N GLY A 187 -7.99 -6.26 -7.46
CA GLY A 187 -6.87 -7.19 -7.56
C GLY A 187 -6.25 -7.30 -8.97
N GLY A 188 -6.70 -6.50 -9.93
CA GLY A 188 -6.08 -6.36 -11.25
C GLY A 188 -5.24 -5.09 -11.38
N TYR A 189 -4.58 -4.91 -12.52
CA TYR A 189 -3.91 -3.65 -12.88
C TYR A 189 -4.76 -2.84 -13.86
N GLY A 190 -4.83 -1.53 -13.64
CA GLY A 190 -5.57 -0.59 -14.48
C GLY A 190 -4.99 0.81 -14.39
N LEU A 191 -5.82 1.84 -14.63
CA LEU A 191 -5.39 3.26 -14.65
C LEU A 191 -4.14 3.50 -15.52
N TRP A 192 -4.09 2.81 -16.67
CA TRP A 192 -2.91 2.75 -17.53
C TRP A 192 -2.39 4.14 -17.92
N VAL A 193 -1.08 4.32 -17.91
CA VAL A 193 -0.40 5.50 -18.44
C VAL A 193 0.67 5.10 -19.45
N HIS A 194 0.93 5.95 -20.44
CA HIS A 194 2.13 5.81 -21.28
C HIS A 194 3.37 5.83 -20.39
N LEU A 195 4.43 5.13 -20.82
CA LEU A 195 5.71 5.21 -20.14
C LEU A 195 6.18 6.67 -20.02
N GLU A 196 6.09 7.45 -21.10
CA GLU A 196 6.53 8.85 -21.15
C GLU A 196 5.70 9.79 -20.26
N CYS A 197 4.49 9.37 -19.89
CA CYS A 197 3.62 10.11 -19.00
C CYS A 197 3.69 9.63 -17.55
N TRP A 198 4.46 8.57 -17.27
CA TRP A 198 4.56 7.99 -15.94
C TRP A 198 5.53 8.81 -15.09
N ARG A 199 5.06 9.25 -13.91
CA ARG A 199 5.93 9.85 -12.90
C ARG A 199 6.43 8.75 -11.97
N VAL A 200 7.72 8.47 -12.01
CA VAL A 200 8.34 7.36 -11.27
C VAL A 200 8.18 7.62 -9.75
N PRO A 201 7.44 6.78 -9.01
CA PRO A 201 7.19 6.97 -7.58
C PRO A 201 8.42 6.65 -6.73
N SER A 202 8.49 7.20 -5.51
CA SER A 202 9.61 6.95 -4.60
C SER A 202 9.84 5.49 -4.28
N ARG A 203 8.76 4.70 -4.23
CA ARG A 203 8.84 3.25 -4.02
C ARG A 203 9.61 2.52 -5.12
N ILE A 204 9.66 3.08 -6.33
CA ILE A 204 10.43 2.53 -7.45
C ILE A 204 11.84 3.07 -7.40
N TRP A 205 12.03 4.39 -7.44
CA TRP A 205 13.38 4.95 -7.59
C TRP A 205 14.27 4.77 -6.35
N LEU A 206 13.72 4.51 -5.15
CA LEU A 206 14.52 4.12 -3.97
C LEU A 206 15.20 2.74 -4.14
N GLY A 207 14.65 1.88 -5.00
CA GLY A 207 15.26 0.57 -5.30
C GLY A 207 16.17 0.58 -6.52
N LEU A 208 16.34 1.73 -7.18
CA LEU A 208 17.24 1.89 -8.32
C LEU A 208 18.64 2.30 -7.87
N PRO A 209 19.69 1.96 -8.64
CA PRO A 209 21.01 2.56 -8.46
C PRO A 209 20.93 4.09 -8.57
N ASN A 210 21.83 4.82 -7.91
CA ASN A 210 21.88 6.28 -8.05
C ASN A 210 22.43 6.65 -9.43
N PRO A 211 21.65 7.32 -10.31
CA PRO A 211 22.10 7.60 -11.68
C PRO A 211 23.21 8.66 -11.76
N ASP A 212 23.48 9.40 -10.67
CA ASP A 212 24.64 10.30 -10.60
C ASP A 212 25.96 9.52 -10.38
N LYS A 213 25.88 8.34 -9.75
CA LYS A 213 27.05 7.51 -9.42
C LYS A 213 27.24 6.36 -10.40
N ILE A 214 26.15 5.78 -10.88
CA ILE A 214 26.14 4.60 -11.73
C ILE A 214 25.36 4.96 -13.00
N ARG A 215 26.03 4.95 -14.15
CA ARG A 215 25.40 5.20 -15.46
C ARG A 215 25.18 3.93 -16.29
N ASP A 216 25.60 2.77 -15.77
CA ASP A 216 25.39 1.50 -16.47
C ASP A 216 23.91 1.11 -16.46
N ARG A 217 23.27 1.19 -17.63
CA ARG A 217 21.87 0.81 -17.85
C ARG A 217 21.58 -0.63 -17.45
N LYS A 218 22.54 -1.55 -17.59
CA LYS A 218 22.32 -2.97 -17.23
C LYS A 218 22.04 -3.11 -15.74
N GLN A 219 22.65 -2.29 -14.89
CA GLN A 219 22.38 -2.30 -13.44
C GLN A 219 20.96 -1.82 -13.11
N PHE A 220 20.45 -0.82 -13.85
CA PHE A 220 19.05 -0.38 -13.70
C PHE A 220 18.07 -1.44 -14.19
N GLU A 221 18.35 -2.09 -15.32
CA GLU A 221 17.52 -3.19 -15.82
C GLU A 221 17.49 -4.36 -14.82
N ARG A 222 18.64 -4.76 -14.27
CA ARG A 222 18.73 -5.78 -13.21
C ARG A 222 17.98 -5.35 -11.95
N ALA A 223 18.07 -4.08 -11.54
CA ALA A 223 17.31 -3.57 -10.40
C ALA A 223 15.80 -3.66 -10.63
N LEU A 224 15.31 -3.25 -11.80
CA LEU A 224 13.90 -3.35 -12.17
C LEU A 224 13.41 -4.82 -12.25
N LEU A 225 14.24 -5.75 -12.74
CA LEU A 225 13.92 -7.18 -12.75
C LEU A 225 13.80 -7.77 -11.34
N ARG A 226 14.57 -7.25 -10.37
CA ARG A 226 14.47 -7.62 -8.94
C ARG A 226 13.25 -7.01 -8.23
N MET A 227 12.63 -5.99 -8.83
CA MET A 227 11.39 -5.41 -8.30
C MET A 227 10.16 -6.25 -8.60
N ASN A 228 10.26 -7.30 -9.44
CA ASN A 228 9.15 -8.17 -9.83
C ASN A 228 8.43 -8.73 -8.60
N GLU A 229 7.10 -8.62 -8.56
CA GLU A 229 6.25 -9.04 -7.45
C GLU A 229 6.53 -8.36 -6.09
N VAL A 230 7.43 -7.37 -6.07
CA VAL A 230 7.81 -6.57 -4.89
C VAL A 230 7.22 -5.16 -4.99
N SER A 231 7.71 -4.37 -5.94
CA SER A 231 7.29 -2.97 -6.12
C SER A 231 6.82 -2.67 -7.54
N LEU A 232 7.29 -3.44 -8.53
CA LEU A 232 6.93 -3.34 -9.94
C LEU A 232 6.91 -4.74 -10.55
N CYS A 233 5.82 -5.17 -11.20
CA CYS A 233 5.80 -6.43 -11.95
C CYS A 233 5.76 -6.23 -13.47
N GLY A 234 5.94 -7.33 -14.21
CA GLY A 234 5.85 -7.37 -15.68
C GLY A 234 7.13 -7.02 -16.42
N MET A 235 8.22 -6.66 -15.72
CA MET A 235 9.54 -6.48 -16.34
C MET A 235 10.06 -7.76 -17.02
N PRO A 236 9.93 -8.98 -16.44
CA PRO A 236 10.37 -10.21 -17.11
C PRO A 236 9.59 -10.51 -18.40
N ASP A 237 8.31 -10.13 -18.46
CA ASP A 237 7.41 -10.35 -19.61
C ASP A 237 7.77 -9.48 -20.82
N LEU A 238 8.62 -8.46 -20.64
CA LEU A 238 9.04 -7.54 -21.70
C LEU A 238 10.24 -8.09 -22.46
N GLU A 239 10.26 -7.89 -23.77
CA GLU A 239 11.46 -8.12 -24.60
C GLU A 239 12.63 -7.21 -24.18
N ALA A 240 13.86 -7.63 -24.50
CA ALA A 240 15.08 -6.92 -24.11
C ALA A 240 15.10 -5.45 -24.60
N ALA A 241 14.57 -5.17 -25.80
CA ALA A 241 14.48 -3.80 -26.32
C ALA A 241 13.53 -2.93 -25.48
N ALA A 242 12.40 -3.48 -25.07
CA ALA A 242 11.43 -2.81 -24.22
C ALA A 242 11.97 -2.59 -22.80
N ARG A 243 12.62 -3.59 -22.19
CA ARG A 243 13.29 -3.45 -20.89
C ARG A 243 14.33 -2.35 -20.89
N LYS A 244 15.15 -2.26 -21.95
CA LYS A 244 16.13 -1.19 -22.14
C LYS A 244 15.50 0.20 -22.21
N LYS A 245 14.31 0.33 -22.82
CA LYS A 245 13.55 1.60 -22.86
C LYS A 245 13.08 2.00 -21.46
N VAL A 246 12.49 1.07 -20.70
CA VAL A 246 12.05 1.32 -19.32
C VAL A 246 13.24 1.69 -18.42
N ALA A 247 14.36 0.97 -18.53
CA ALA A 247 15.57 1.26 -17.77
C ALA A 247 16.09 2.68 -18.06
N ARG A 248 16.19 3.08 -19.34
CA ARG A 248 16.59 4.44 -19.73
C ARG A 248 15.64 5.49 -19.16
N TYR A 249 14.33 5.24 -19.21
CA TYR A 249 13.33 6.15 -18.68
C TYR A 249 13.49 6.37 -17.17
N VAL A 250 13.63 5.30 -16.38
CA VAL A 250 13.75 5.46 -14.92
C VAL A 250 15.09 6.02 -14.45
N MET A 251 16.13 5.98 -15.29
CA MET A 251 17.42 6.63 -15.01
C MET A 251 17.32 8.16 -15.02
N ASP A 252 16.37 8.73 -15.76
CA ASP A 252 16.18 10.17 -15.81
C ASP A 252 15.40 10.67 -14.58
N LYS A 253 16.11 11.40 -13.71
CA LYS A 253 15.54 11.98 -12.49
C LYS A 253 14.43 13.00 -12.75
N THR A 254 14.33 13.57 -13.95
CA THR A 254 13.24 14.50 -14.30
C THR A 254 11.87 13.81 -14.29
N HIS A 255 11.84 12.48 -14.50
CA HIS A 255 10.63 11.67 -14.44
C HIS A 255 10.26 11.28 -13.00
N TRP A 256 11.16 11.44 -12.03
CA TRP A 256 10.91 11.06 -10.64
C TRP A 256 9.86 11.97 -9.99
N SER A 257 9.07 11.38 -9.10
CA SER A 257 8.17 12.10 -8.21
C SER A 257 8.70 12.01 -6.78
N PHE A 258 8.69 13.14 -6.09
CA PHE A 258 9.23 13.28 -4.72
C PHE A 258 8.13 13.31 -3.65
N GLY A 259 6.93 12.84 -3.96
CA GLY A 259 5.87 12.70 -2.95
C GLY A 259 6.13 11.51 -2.01
N GLY A 260 5.75 11.65 -0.73
CA GLY A 260 5.80 10.54 0.24
C GLY A 260 7.16 10.34 0.93
N ALA A 261 7.69 9.11 0.96
CA ALA A 261 8.91 8.76 1.68
C ALA A 261 10.15 9.56 1.23
N ALA A 262 10.16 9.99 -0.03
CA ALA A 262 11.17 10.88 -0.61
C ALA A 262 11.34 12.21 0.12
N GLU A 263 10.25 12.78 0.63
CA GLU A 263 10.30 14.03 1.37
C GLU A 263 10.92 13.85 2.76
N LYS A 264 10.82 12.65 3.35
CA LYS A 264 11.53 12.31 4.59
C LYS A 264 13.03 12.11 4.36
N VAL A 265 13.41 11.47 3.25
CA VAL A 265 14.83 11.27 2.88
C VAL A 265 15.52 12.61 2.59
N ARG A 266 14.85 13.55 1.92
CA ARG A 266 15.38 14.92 1.69
C ARG A 266 15.49 15.77 2.96
N ARG A 267 14.68 15.50 3.99
CA ARG A 267 14.65 16.27 5.25
C ARG A 267 15.59 15.75 6.33
N ARG A 268 16.25 14.60 6.13
CA ARG A 268 17.34 14.17 7.02
C ARG A 268 18.59 14.97 6.65
N PRO A 269 19.18 15.76 7.56
CA PRO A 269 20.55 16.22 7.36
C PRO A 269 21.44 14.98 7.23
N ALA A 270 22.48 15.08 6.40
CA ALA A 270 23.44 14.01 6.18
C ALA A 270 23.94 13.47 7.53
N PRO A 271 24.13 12.14 7.69
CA PRO A 271 24.87 11.64 8.85
C PRO A 271 26.24 12.32 8.88
N PRO A 272 26.75 12.73 10.07
CA PRO A 272 28.10 13.27 10.18
C PRO A 272 29.05 12.21 9.61
N GLY A 273 29.82 12.62 8.60
CA GLY A 273 30.61 11.71 7.79
C GLY A 273 31.69 10.99 8.60
N GLY A 274 31.82 9.68 8.39
CA GLY A 274 33.10 9.02 8.50
C GLY A 274 33.94 9.44 7.29
N ARG A 275 34.76 10.48 7.46
CA ARG A 275 35.86 10.77 6.54
C ARG A 275 37.00 9.81 6.86
N ALA A 276 37.50 9.17 5.81
CA ALA A 276 38.80 8.53 5.80
C ALA A 276 39.88 9.55 6.19
N GLU A 277 40.87 9.05 6.91
CA GLU A 277 42.09 9.74 7.30
C GLU A 277 42.90 10.15 6.05
N GLU A 278 43.31 11.41 6.00
CA GLU A 278 44.51 11.88 5.31
C GLU A 278 45.04 13.12 6.06
N GLU A 279 46.35 13.25 6.07
CA GLU A 279 47.20 13.83 7.11
C GLU A 279 47.24 15.38 7.20
N GLY A 280 47.67 15.87 8.36
CA GLY A 280 48.63 16.99 8.44
C GLY A 280 48.15 18.33 9.01
N GLY A 281 48.71 18.70 10.17
CA GLY A 281 49.26 20.06 10.35
C GLY A 281 48.49 21.08 11.21
N ALA A 282 48.85 21.09 12.50
CA ALA A 282 49.14 22.26 13.37
C ALA A 282 48.07 23.33 13.70
N GLY A 283 47.78 23.42 15.00
CA GLY A 283 47.88 24.68 15.77
C GLY A 283 46.58 25.32 16.24
N GLY A 284 46.45 25.51 17.56
CA GLY A 284 45.62 26.59 18.13
C GLY A 284 44.70 26.17 19.29
N GLU A 285 45.11 26.54 20.49
CA GLU A 285 44.56 26.19 21.80
C GLU A 285 43.15 26.74 22.13
N GLY A 286 42.50 26.07 23.09
CA GLY A 286 41.94 26.77 24.25
C GLY A 286 40.42 26.73 24.42
N GLY A 287 39.97 26.11 25.52
CA GLY A 287 38.79 26.62 26.23
C GLY A 287 37.68 25.63 26.60
N SER A 288 37.96 24.83 27.64
CA SER A 288 37.07 24.45 28.76
C SER A 288 35.57 24.17 28.49
N SER A 289 35.18 22.91 28.74
CA SER A 289 33.85 22.55 29.23
C SER A 289 33.47 23.34 30.50
N PRO A 290 32.17 23.52 30.76
CA PRO A 290 31.63 22.77 31.89
C PRO A 290 30.28 22.11 31.58
N SER A 291 30.16 20.94 32.15
CA SER A 291 28.95 20.15 32.39
C SER A 291 27.84 20.95 33.07
N LYS A 292 26.60 20.82 32.56
CA LYS A 292 25.34 20.95 33.31
C LYS A 292 24.19 20.34 32.50
N GLU A 293 23.67 19.22 32.98
CA GLU A 293 22.28 18.80 32.71
C GLU A 293 21.31 19.69 33.53
N PRO A 294 19.99 19.52 33.39
CA PRO A 294 19.18 19.84 32.23
C PRO A 294 18.21 20.96 32.59
N SER A 295 18.31 22.13 31.94
CA SER A 295 17.35 23.22 32.16
C SER A 295 16.13 23.07 31.25
N THR A 296 15.00 22.98 31.93
CA THR A 296 13.63 23.13 31.48
C THR A 296 13.47 24.31 30.51
N SER A 297 12.94 24.05 29.31
CA SER A 297 12.41 25.07 28.39
C SER A 297 11.63 24.42 27.24
N LEU A 298 10.32 24.30 27.45
CA LEU A 298 9.26 24.56 26.46
C LEU A 298 9.57 24.18 24.99
N VAL A 299 9.50 22.88 24.68
CA VAL A 299 9.30 22.46 23.30
C VAL A 299 7.83 22.66 22.95
N ALA A 300 7.58 23.66 22.12
CA ALA A 300 6.33 23.85 21.41
C ALA A 300 5.91 22.52 20.78
N VAL A 301 4.85 21.91 21.33
CA VAL A 301 4.22 20.71 20.78
C VAL A 301 3.58 21.09 19.45
N GLY A 302 4.39 21.00 18.38
CA GLY A 302 3.89 20.98 17.02
C GLY A 302 2.93 19.80 16.89
N LYS A 303 1.64 20.10 16.76
CA LYS A 303 0.51 19.18 16.53
C LYS A 303 0.95 17.98 15.66
N GLN A 304 1.33 16.88 16.30
CA GLN A 304 1.43 15.60 15.62
C GLN A 304 0.01 15.26 15.16
N LYS A 305 -0.16 15.12 13.84
CA LYS A 305 -1.41 14.68 13.24
C LYS A 305 -1.54 13.19 13.59
N GLU A 306 -2.13 12.92 14.75
CA GLU A 306 -2.42 11.56 15.24
C GLU A 306 -3.08 10.78 14.10
N ARG A 307 -2.39 9.75 13.61
CA ARG A 307 -2.94 8.86 12.60
C ARG A 307 -4.03 8.05 13.28
N PHE A 308 -5.25 8.12 12.78
CA PHE A 308 -6.37 7.35 13.32
C PHE A 308 -6.07 5.85 13.15
N ALA A 309 -5.71 5.19 14.24
CA ALA A 309 -5.57 3.74 14.29
C ALA A 309 -6.97 3.14 14.28
N VAL A 310 -7.32 2.47 13.19
CA VAL A 310 -8.60 1.78 13.03
C VAL A 310 -8.60 0.56 13.98
N PRO A 311 -9.51 0.50 14.97
CA PRO A 311 -9.59 -0.64 15.88
C PRO A 311 -10.01 -1.90 15.10
N VAL A 312 -9.40 -3.04 15.45
CA VAL A 312 -9.69 -4.35 14.84
C VAL A 312 -10.64 -5.13 15.75
N PRO A 313 -11.73 -5.72 15.22
CA PRO A 313 -12.63 -6.57 16.00
C PRO A 313 -11.86 -7.67 16.73
N GLY A 314 -12.10 -7.83 18.04
CA GLY A 314 -11.47 -8.86 18.87
C GLY A 314 -10.03 -8.58 19.32
N ARG A 315 -9.40 -7.49 18.85
CA ARG A 315 -8.03 -7.09 19.24
C ARG A 315 -7.93 -5.69 19.85
N GLY A 316 -8.95 -4.85 19.64
CA GLY A 316 -9.02 -3.50 20.22
C GLY A 316 -10.44 -2.99 20.53
N ALA A 317 -11.47 -3.79 20.24
CA ALA A 317 -12.86 -3.54 20.60
C ALA A 317 -13.66 -4.86 20.45
N PRO A 318 -14.75 -5.09 21.20
CA PRO A 318 -15.56 -6.29 21.07
C PRO A 318 -16.09 -6.48 19.65
N ALA A 319 -16.13 -7.73 19.17
CA ALA A 319 -16.76 -8.03 17.89
C ALA A 319 -18.27 -7.82 18.00
N GLY A 320 -18.89 -7.25 16.96
CA GLY A 320 -20.34 -7.03 16.93
C GLY A 320 -20.85 -5.80 17.73
N SER A 321 -19.97 -4.93 18.25
CA SER A 321 -20.39 -3.72 19.00
C SER A 321 -21.31 -2.76 18.24
N LEU A 322 -21.39 -2.88 16.90
CA LEU A 322 -22.26 -2.06 16.04
C LEU A 322 -23.42 -2.85 15.43
N ALA A 323 -23.62 -4.10 15.86
CA ALA A 323 -24.68 -4.96 15.33
C ALA A 323 -26.06 -4.31 15.51
N GLY A 324 -26.89 -4.38 14.46
CA GLY A 324 -28.25 -3.83 14.46
C GLY A 324 -28.35 -2.31 14.22
N GLN A 325 -27.24 -1.57 14.21
CA GLN A 325 -27.26 -0.12 14.00
C GLN A 325 -27.06 0.27 12.52
N ALA A 326 -27.81 1.27 12.08
CA ALA A 326 -27.74 1.83 10.74
C ALA A 326 -26.98 3.17 10.68
N PHE A 327 -25.93 3.21 9.85
CA PHE A 327 -25.03 4.35 9.70
C PHE A 327 -25.18 5.03 8.34
N VAL A 328 -25.00 6.35 8.32
CA VAL A 328 -24.83 7.15 7.09
C VAL A 328 -23.55 7.95 7.19
N LEU A 329 -22.77 8.02 6.10
CA LEU A 329 -21.52 8.79 6.05
C LEU A 329 -21.72 10.11 5.30
N THR A 330 -21.21 11.21 5.85
CA THR A 330 -21.19 12.53 5.20
C THR A 330 -19.83 13.22 5.38
N GLY A 331 -19.36 13.96 4.36
CA GLY A 331 -18.04 14.60 4.36
C GLY A 331 -16.90 13.69 3.90
N THR A 332 -15.66 14.13 4.09
CA THR A 332 -14.42 13.41 3.76
C THR A 332 -13.72 12.97 5.05
N PHE A 333 -13.00 11.85 4.98
CA PHE A 333 -12.34 11.24 6.15
C PHE A 333 -10.84 11.08 5.86
N PRO A 334 -10.04 12.17 5.87
CA PRO A 334 -8.60 12.07 5.62
C PRO A 334 -7.85 11.36 6.75
N GLU A 335 -8.40 11.33 7.97
CA GLU A 335 -7.80 10.71 9.15
C GLU A 335 -7.59 9.19 9.03
N VAL A 336 -8.42 8.48 8.26
CA VAL A 336 -8.25 7.02 8.00
C VAL A 336 -7.21 6.70 6.91
N GLY A 337 -6.54 7.71 6.35
CA GLY A 337 -5.45 7.59 5.38
C GLY A 337 -5.88 7.10 3.98
N GLY A 338 -4.92 7.05 3.04
CA GLY A 338 -5.11 6.42 1.71
C GLY A 338 -5.04 7.34 0.48
N GLY A 339 -4.73 8.64 0.63
CA GLY A 339 -4.61 9.60 -0.48
C GLY A 339 -5.77 10.58 -0.57
N GLU A 340 -5.70 11.53 -1.52
CA GLU A 340 -6.74 12.55 -1.73
C GLU A 340 -7.87 12.00 -2.62
N GLY A 341 -9.02 11.72 -2.00
CA GLY A 341 -10.23 11.32 -2.73
C GLY A 341 -11.47 11.29 -1.83
N LEU A 342 -12.59 11.83 -2.33
CA LEU A 342 -13.87 11.89 -1.59
C LEU A 342 -14.46 10.51 -1.21
N GLN A 343 -14.05 9.44 -1.89
CA GLN A 343 -14.60 8.09 -1.75
C GLN A 343 -13.70 7.18 -0.90
N LEU A 344 -12.37 7.27 -1.03
CA LEU A 344 -11.42 6.39 -0.35
C LEU A 344 -11.59 6.38 1.17
N GLY A 345 -11.70 7.57 1.78
CA GLY A 345 -11.93 7.67 3.23
C GLY A 345 -13.29 7.09 3.65
N LYS A 346 -14.35 7.30 2.86
CA LYS A 346 -15.69 6.77 3.15
C LYS A 346 -15.73 5.25 3.08
N GLU A 347 -15.05 4.66 2.11
CA GLU A 347 -15.02 3.20 1.95
C GLU A 347 -14.28 2.51 3.09
N ARG A 348 -13.19 3.09 3.59
CA ARG A 348 -12.49 2.58 4.78
C ARG A 348 -13.36 2.65 6.02
N VAL A 349 -14.02 3.79 6.25
CA VAL A 349 -14.97 3.94 7.37
C VAL A 349 -16.15 2.98 7.23
N ARG A 350 -16.63 2.75 6.00
CA ARG A 350 -17.67 1.76 5.72
C ARG A 350 -17.23 0.34 6.06
N LYS A 351 -16.03 -0.06 5.63
CA LYS A 351 -15.46 -1.39 5.95
C LYS A 351 -15.29 -1.56 7.47
N MET A 352 -14.81 -0.53 8.16
CA MET A 352 -14.68 -0.52 9.63
C MET A 352 -16.05 -0.77 10.29
N ILE A 353 -17.06 0.05 9.98
CA ILE A 353 -18.39 -0.08 10.58
C ILE A 353 -18.99 -1.47 10.30
N SER A 354 -18.85 -1.97 9.07
CA SER A 354 -19.33 -3.30 8.70
C SER A 354 -18.59 -4.43 9.40
N SER A 355 -17.28 -4.29 9.67
CA SER A 355 -16.54 -5.31 10.43
C SER A 355 -16.97 -5.43 11.90
N PHE A 356 -17.61 -4.40 12.46
CA PHE A 356 -18.21 -4.43 13.79
C PHE A 356 -19.72 -4.76 13.76
N GLY A 357 -20.28 -5.17 12.61
CA GLY A 357 -21.67 -5.59 12.46
C GLY A 357 -22.67 -4.48 12.07
N GLY A 358 -22.20 -3.24 11.84
CA GLY A 358 -23.05 -2.11 11.49
C GLY A 358 -23.41 -2.04 10.00
N LYS A 359 -24.61 -1.54 9.70
CA LYS A 359 -25.11 -1.39 8.32
C LYS A 359 -24.94 0.03 7.80
N VAL A 360 -24.18 0.24 6.71
CA VAL A 360 -24.00 1.58 6.12
C VAL A 360 -24.94 1.80 4.93
N THR A 361 -25.69 2.90 4.95
CA THR A 361 -26.64 3.30 3.90
C THR A 361 -26.26 4.65 3.26
N GLY A 362 -26.74 4.90 2.04
CA GLY A 362 -26.35 6.08 1.25
C GLY A 362 -27.07 7.39 1.60
N SER A 363 -28.19 7.29 2.33
CA SER A 363 -29.11 8.40 2.58
C SER A 363 -29.71 8.31 3.98
N VAL A 364 -29.88 9.46 4.64
CA VAL A 364 -30.58 9.55 5.93
C VAL A 364 -32.06 9.22 5.71
N SER A 365 -32.52 8.21 6.44
CA SER A 365 -33.91 7.70 6.48
C SER A 365 -34.40 7.61 7.93
N GLY A 366 -35.70 7.38 8.15
CA GLY A 366 -36.25 7.21 9.51
C GLY A 366 -35.68 6.02 10.29
N LYS A 367 -34.99 5.10 9.62
CA LYS A 367 -34.30 3.95 10.22
C LYS A 367 -32.80 4.20 10.46
N THR A 368 -32.34 5.45 10.38
CA THR A 368 -30.91 5.79 10.56
C THR A 368 -30.65 6.10 12.03
N ASP A 369 -29.78 5.32 12.65
CA ASP A 369 -29.42 5.49 14.06
C ASP A 369 -28.24 6.47 14.22
N VAL A 370 -27.26 6.45 13.31
CA VAL A 370 -26.06 7.29 13.39
C VAL A 370 -25.69 7.94 12.05
N LEU A 371 -25.49 9.26 12.05
CA LEU A 371 -24.83 10.00 10.98
C LEU A 371 -23.37 10.27 11.38
N VAL A 372 -22.43 9.69 10.62
CA VAL A 372 -21.00 9.90 10.80
C VAL A 372 -20.56 11.14 10.02
N VAL A 373 -20.05 12.13 10.74
CA VAL A 373 -19.69 13.45 10.20
C VAL A 373 -18.17 13.54 10.03
N GLY A 374 -17.72 13.63 8.77
CA GLY A 374 -16.34 13.93 8.39
C GLY A 374 -16.14 15.41 8.07
N LYS A 375 -15.00 15.76 7.47
CA LYS A 375 -14.69 17.14 7.04
C LYS A 375 -15.54 17.55 5.85
N GLU A 376 -15.99 18.79 5.82
CA GLU A 376 -16.87 19.34 4.77
C GLU A 376 -18.12 18.45 4.50
N PRO A 377 -18.97 18.21 5.51
CA PRO A 377 -20.16 17.39 5.34
C PRO A 377 -21.16 18.04 4.38
N GLY A 378 -22.01 17.20 3.77
CA GLY A 378 -23.13 17.67 2.96
C GLY A 378 -24.26 18.20 3.86
N MET A 379 -24.64 19.46 3.67
CA MET A 379 -25.63 20.15 4.49
C MET A 379 -26.97 19.41 4.58
N SER A 380 -27.54 18.97 3.46
CA SER A 380 -28.87 18.33 3.44
C SER A 380 -28.95 17.01 4.22
N LYS A 381 -27.84 16.31 4.40
CA LYS A 381 -27.79 15.10 5.24
C LYS A 381 -27.74 15.44 6.72
N VAL A 382 -26.99 16.49 7.08
CA VAL A 382 -26.89 16.97 8.46
C VAL A 382 -28.24 17.56 8.91
N ALA A 383 -28.84 18.45 8.12
CA ALA A 383 -30.13 19.05 8.44
C ALA A 383 -31.22 17.97 8.62
N LYS A 384 -31.27 16.98 7.72
CA LYS A 384 -32.22 15.86 7.82
C LYS A 384 -31.97 14.98 9.04
N ALA A 385 -30.73 14.78 9.45
CA ALA A 385 -30.40 14.02 10.65
C ALA A 385 -30.76 14.77 11.93
N ARG A 386 -30.54 16.09 12.00
CA ARG A 386 -30.90 16.92 13.17
C ARG A 386 -32.41 17.05 13.38
N ARG A 387 -33.19 17.02 12.29
CA ARG A 387 -34.66 17.00 12.37
C ARG A 387 -35.23 15.64 12.80
N ASN A 388 -34.43 14.56 12.79
CA ASN A 388 -34.86 13.25 13.26
C ASN A 388 -34.38 13.02 14.70
N PRO A 389 -35.28 12.96 15.70
CA PRO A 389 -34.88 12.79 17.10
C PRO A 389 -34.17 11.46 17.38
N LYS A 390 -34.32 10.46 16.49
CA LYS A 390 -33.68 9.16 16.61
C LYS A 390 -32.25 9.11 16.06
N THR A 391 -31.83 10.08 15.23
CA THR A 391 -30.52 10.03 14.56
C THR A 391 -29.45 10.80 15.34
N ARG A 392 -28.38 10.11 15.73
CA ARG A 392 -27.24 10.69 16.45
C ARG A 392 -26.15 11.16 15.48
N LEU A 393 -25.54 12.32 15.75
CA LEU A 393 -24.41 12.83 14.97
C LEU A 393 -23.12 12.51 15.71
N LEU A 394 -22.26 11.69 15.12
CA LEU A 394 -20.98 11.27 15.71
C LEU A 394 -19.82 11.56 14.75
N SER A 395 -18.68 11.96 15.31
CA SER A 395 -17.43 12.07 14.57
C SER A 395 -16.76 10.70 14.49
N LEU A 396 -15.74 10.58 13.64
CA LEU A 396 -14.96 9.34 13.57
C LEU A 396 -14.26 9.03 14.91
N HIS A 397 -13.87 10.06 15.66
CA HIS A 397 -13.24 9.90 16.96
C HIS A 397 -14.23 9.36 18.00
N ASP A 398 -15.47 9.85 18.00
CA ASP A 398 -16.51 9.38 18.92
C ASP A 398 -16.85 7.90 18.70
N ILE A 399 -16.82 7.46 17.43
CA ILE A 399 -17.00 6.04 17.09
C ILE A 399 -15.84 5.20 17.62
N LYS A 400 -14.59 5.68 17.52
CA LYS A 400 -13.43 4.96 18.08
C LYS A 400 -13.53 4.80 19.59
N VAL A 401 -13.84 5.90 20.28
CA VAL A 401 -14.01 5.89 21.75
C VAL A 401 -15.16 4.98 22.16
N GLY A 402 -16.30 5.01 21.44
CA GLY A 402 -17.43 4.13 21.72
C GLY A 402 -17.15 2.65 21.45
N LEU A 403 -16.34 2.34 20.43
CA LEU A 403 -15.89 0.97 20.16
C LEU A 403 -14.95 0.45 21.25
N GLU A 404 -14.00 1.28 21.70
CA GLU A 404 -13.07 0.93 22.79
C GLU A 404 -13.79 0.71 24.13
N ARG A 405 -14.90 1.42 24.36
CA ARG A 405 -15.73 1.30 25.58
C ARG A 405 -16.83 0.24 25.48
N GLY A 406 -16.96 -0.44 24.34
CA GLY A 406 -17.89 -1.57 24.17
C GLY A 406 -19.35 -1.21 23.90
N SER A 407 -19.74 0.07 23.95
CA SER A 407 -21.08 0.53 23.57
C SER A 407 -21.07 1.95 23.00
N LEU A 408 -21.85 2.18 21.95
CA LEU A 408 -22.11 3.52 21.44
C LEU A 408 -23.16 4.28 22.27
N GLU A 409 -23.96 3.63 23.12
CA GLU A 409 -25.03 4.28 23.91
C GLU A 409 -24.50 5.39 24.82
N GLU A 410 -23.33 5.19 25.42
CA GLU A 410 -22.71 6.13 26.36
C GLU A 410 -22.01 7.32 25.68
N ALA A 411 -21.79 7.25 24.36
CA ALA A 411 -21.26 8.37 23.56
C ALA A 411 -22.36 9.42 23.27
N LYS A 412 -23.19 9.77 24.27
CA LYS A 412 -24.06 10.95 24.17
C LYS A 412 -23.17 12.18 24.14
N ALA A 413 -23.12 12.84 22.98
CA ALA A 413 -22.47 14.13 22.88
C ALA A 413 -23.18 15.11 23.82
N VAL A 414 -22.54 15.43 24.96
CA VAL A 414 -23.03 16.40 25.96
C VAL A 414 -23.13 17.83 25.37
N LYS A 415 -22.61 18.05 24.15
CA LYS A 415 -22.70 19.30 23.40
C LYS A 415 -23.11 19.05 21.95
N PRO A 416 -23.98 19.90 21.35
CA PRO A 416 -24.33 19.78 19.95
C PRO A 416 -23.07 19.98 19.09
N MET A 417 -22.78 19.01 18.23
CA MET A 417 -21.63 19.05 17.33
C MET A 417 -21.75 20.27 16.40
N LEU A 418 -20.79 21.20 16.45
CA LEU A 418 -20.80 22.40 15.62
C LEU A 418 -20.07 22.17 14.29
N ILE A 419 -20.72 22.48 13.17
CA ILE A 419 -20.14 22.31 11.82
C ILE A 419 -19.75 23.67 11.26
N LYS A 420 -18.44 23.90 11.11
CA LYS A 420 -17.87 25.19 10.67
C LYS A 420 -17.87 25.39 9.15
N SER A 421 -17.95 24.32 8.36
CA SER A 421 -17.92 24.39 6.89
C SER A 421 -18.67 23.23 6.27
N PHE A 422 -19.38 23.50 5.17
CA PHE A 422 -20.12 22.50 4.39
C PHE A 422 -19.49 22.29 3.01
N SER A 423 -19.72 21.12 2.42
CA SER A 423 -19.25 20.82 1.07
C SER A 423 -19.85 21.78 0.03
N LYS A 424 -19.01 22.30 -0.87
CA LYS A 424 -19.40 23.12 -2.04
C LYS A 424 -20.15 22.34 -3.13
N GLY A 425 -20.39 21.03 -2.96
CA GLY A 425 -21.15 20.18 -3.88
C GLY A 425 -20.31 19.60 -5.03
N PHE A 426 -20.90 18.66 -5.79
CA PHE A 426 -20.26 18.03 -6.95
C PHE A 426 -20.44 18.91 -8.19
N GLY A 427 -19.35 19.47 -8.72
CA GLY A 427 -19.38 20.27 -9.94
C GLY A 427 -18.78 19.54 -11.14
N ARG A 428 -19.62 18.97 -12.01
CA ARG A 428 -19.52 18.92 -13.50
C ARG A 428 -20.85 18.38 -14.08
N ARG A 429 -21.91 19.19 -14.05
CA ARG A 429 -23.00 19.15 -15.04
C ARG A 429 -23.19 20.57 -15.57
N ARG A 430 -23.71 20.73 -16.79
CA ARG A 430 -24.17 22.03 -17.34
C ARG A 430 -24.99 22.75 -16.27
N GLY A 431 -24.44 23.79 -15.63
CA GLY A 431 -25.11 24.52 -14.53
C GLY A 431 -24.28 24.89 -13.29
N GLY A 432 -23.00 24.49 -13.18
CA GLY A 432 -22.11 24.89 -12.06
C GLY A 432 -22.22 24.02 -10.80
N PRO A 433 -21.52 24.37 -9.70
CA PRO A 433 -21.50 23.57 -8.47
C PRO A 433 -22.86 23.54 -7.75
N ASN A 434 -23.40 22.33 -7.53
CA ASN A 434 -24.69 22.08 -6.87
C ASN A 434 -24.60 22.09 -5.33
N GLY A 435 -23.83 23.00 -4.74
CA GLY A 435 -23.71 23.11 -3.29
C GLY A 435 -25.02 23.63 -2.67
N LEU A 436 -25.84 22.74 -2.09
CA LEU A 436 -27.08 23.13 -1.40
C LEU A 436 -26.83 24.08 -0.22
N ALA A 437 -25.62 24.10 0.35
CA ALA A 437 -25.22 25.08 1.36
C ALA A 437 -25.12 26.51 0.82
N LEU A 438 -24.87 26.70 -0.48
CA LEU A 438 -24.81 28.02 -1.12
C LEU A 438 -26.20 28.57 -1.48
N ARG A 439 -27.25 27.75 -1.36
CA ARG A 439 -28.64 28.08 -1.74
C ARG A 439 -29.62 27.94 -0.58
N ALA A 440 -29.13 27.73 0.63
CA ALA A 440 -29.96 27.52 1.81
C ALA A 440 -30.25 28.84 2.53
N SER A 441 -31.41 28.92 3.20
CA SER A 441 -31.72 30.04 4.07
C SER A 441 -30.77 30.08 5.27
N GLU A 442 -30.61 31.25 5.88
CA GLU A 442 -29.81 31.43 7.10
C GLU A 442 -30.30 30.54 8.24
N GLU A 443 -31.61 30.30 8.32
CA GLU A 443 -32.22 29.40 9.30
C GLU A 443 -31.81 27.93 9.08
N ASP A 444 -31.84 27.44 7.83
CA ASP A 444 -31.42 26.08 7.51
C ASP A 444 -29.91 25.88 7.72
N LEU A 445 -29.11 26.93 7.49
CA LEU A 445 -27.69 26.94 7.79
C LEU A 445 -27.43 26.91 9.30
N ALA A 446 -28.19 27.65 10.10
CA ALA A 446 -28.08 27.68 11.56
C ALA A 446 -28.51 26.33 12.19
N ILE A 447 -29.57 25.72 11.67
CA ILE A 447 -29.98 24.37 12.08
C ILE A 447 -28.89 23.37 11.71
N ALA A 448 -28.38 23.40 10.48
CA ALA A 448 -27.35 22.45 10.04
C ALA A 448 -26.02 22.62 10.80
N SER A 449 -25.58 23.85 11.04
CA SER A 449 -24.35 24.17 11.77
C SER A 449 -24.43 23.78 13.25
N GLY A 450 -25.65 23.66 13.79
CA GLY A 450 -25.91 23.36 15.19
C GLY A 450 -25.97 24.61 16.08
N THR A 451 -26.10 25.80 15.49
CA THR A 451 -26.27 27.07 16.22
C THR A 451 -27.73 27.41 16.52
N ALA A 452 -28.70 26.72 15.90
CA ALA A 452 -30.13 26.82 16.21
C ALA A 452 -30.77 25.44 16.36
N ALA A 453 -31.78 25.32 17.23
CA ALA A 453 -32.59 24.10 17.37
C ALA A 453 -33.65 24.04 16.26
N PRO A 454 -33.92 22.88 15.65
CA PRO A 454 -35.00 22.74 14.69
C PRO A 454 -36.35 22.94 15.41
N ALA A 455 -37.26 23.70 14.80
CA ALA A 455 -38.66 23.73 15.23
C ALA A 455 -39.23 22.31 15.16
N VAL A 456 -39.75 21.81 16.27
CA VAL A 456 -40.32 20.47 16.35
C VAL A 456 -41.73 20.54 15.75
N ASP A 457 -41.86 20.26 14.46
CA ASP A 457 -43.18 20.16 13.82
C ASP A 457 -43.91 18.92 14.35
N SER A 458 -44.81 19.11 15.31
CA SER A 458 -45.73 18.10 15.84
C SER A 458 -46.88 17.75 14.88
N LYS A 459 -46.62 17.75 13.56
CA LYS A 459 -47.57 17.35 12.51
C LYS A 459 -46.96 16.31 11.57
N ALA A 460 -46.71 15.11 12.09
CA ALA A 460 -46.49 13.92 11.28
C ALA A 460 -47.16 12.69 11.90
N ALA A 461 -48.40 12.84 12.34
CA ALA A 461 -49.31 11.73 12.61
C ALA A 461 -50.71 12.18 12.16
N GLY A 462 -51.15 11.71 10.98
CA GLY A 462 -52.49 12.02 10.48
C GLY A 462 -52.58 12.08 8.97
N GLN A 463 -52.97 10.95 8.38
CA GLN A 463 -53.77 10.83 7.16
C GLN A 463 -53.21 11.47 5.87
N ARG A 464 -52.64 10.63 5.00
CA ARG A 464 -52.93 10.74 3.56
C ARG A 464 -53.31 9.36 3.03
N GLY A 465 -54.61 9.22 2.81
CA GLY A 465 -55.26 8.02 2.31
C GLY A 465 -54.81 7.65 0.91
N ALA A 466 -55.10 6.39 0.59
CA ALA A 466 -54.85 5.72 -0.66
C ALA A 466 -55.34 6.54 -1.87
N ALA A 467 -54.43 6.78 -2.82
CA ALA A 467 -54.79 7.05 -4.20
C ALA A 467 -54.04 6.06 -5.09
N VAL A 468 -54.69 4.91 -5.31
CA VAL A 468 -54.36 3.93 -6.34
C VAL A 468 -54.41 4.64 -7.69
N ARG A 469 -53.25 4.95 -8.27
CA ARG A 469 -53.17 5.32 -9.69
C ARG A 469 -53.20 4.04 -10.52
N LYS A 470 -54.38 3.74 -11.08
CA LYS A 470 -54.58 2.72 -12.12
C LYS A 470 -53.61 2.97 -13.27
N ARG A 471 -52.79 1.97 -13.61
CA ARG A 471 -52.09 1.90 -14.91
C ARG A 471 -53.12 1.58 -15.99
N PRO A 472 -53.14 2.26 -17.15
CA PRO A 472 -53.91 1.78 -18.29
C PRO A 472 -53.27 0.49 -18.82
N ALA A 473 -54.10 -0.51 -19.08
CA ALA A 473 -53.72 -1.76 -19.70
C ALA A 473 -53.23 -1.51 -21.13
N ALA A 474 -52.02 -1.98 -21.45
CA ALA A 474 -51.57 -2.12 -22.82
C ALA A 474 -52.26 -3.36 -23.40
N ALA A 475 -53.25 -3.12 -24.26
CA ALA A 475 -53.94 -4.16 -25.01
C ALA A 475 -52.97 -4.80 -26.01
N SER A 476 -52.97 -6.13 -26.00
CA SER A 476 -52.40 -7.00 -27.00
C SER A 476 -53.04 -6.76 -28.36
N ARG A 477 -52.22 -6.70 -29.42
CA ARG A 477 -52.68 -6.95 -30.79
C ARG A 477 -51.60 -7.72 -31.53
N ALA A 478 -51.83 -9.02 -31.64
CA ALA A 478 -51.15 -9.89 -32.58
C ALA A 478 -51.91 -9.92 -33.91
N ALA A 479 -51.13 -10.08 -34.97
CA ALA A 479 -51.47 -10.58 -36.32
C ALA A 479 -52.30 -9.71 -37.29
N ALA A 480 -51.66 -9.34 -38.41
CA ALA A 480 -52.18 -9.61 -39.76
C ALA A 480 -51.09 -9.45 -40.84
N LYS A 481 -51.01 -10.46 -41.71
CA LYS A 481 -50.25 -10.52 -42.98
C LYS A 481 -50.86 -9.59 -44.04
N SER A 482 -50.03 -8.96 -44.88
CA SER A 482 -50.13 -8.91 -46.36
C SER A 482 -48.98 -8.04 -46.92
N ARG A 483 -48.02 -8.54 -47.69
CA ARG A 483 -48.01 -8.79 -49.15
C ARG A 483 -48.16 -7.52 -50.02
N ARG A 484 -47.21 -7.38 -50.97
CA ARG A 484 -47.05 -6.39 -52.07
C ARG A 484 -46.34 -5.10 -51.64
N ARG A 485 -45.30 -4.62 -52.31
CA ARG A 485 -44.80 -4.84 -53.67
C ARG A 485 -43.29 -4.68 -53.69
#